data_AF-Q64EQ4-F1
#
_entry.id   AF-Q64EQ4-F1
#
_cell.length_a   1.000
_cell.length_b   1.000
_cell.length_c   1.000
_cell.angle_alpha   90.00
_cell.angle_beta   90.00
_cell.angle_gamma   90.00
#
_symmetry.space_group_name_H-M   'P 1'
#
loop_
_entity.id
_entity.type
_entity.pdbx_description
1 polymer ?
#
loop_
_entity_poly.entity_id
_entity_poly.type
_entity_poly.pdbx_seq_one_letter_code
_entity_poly.pdbx_strand_id
1 'polypeptide(L)'
;MNVQNLGEGERKRKGIEIVKRFADLGFQAQPEAIDLLSGYENECRFGLDKIVENVSNSLDTATFVISSEQIAEFIRNGRVVAGEKERSTTKTQTPPLPAAVAPAIIKSFSDSSRRDVDHKDFLPQFLDRYERISRVIKQRLNNCGQIRFIRNGRGNGRNGEEVSVVGMVSSVNKTARGNLRVDLEDPSGQLMIILQPHEEIVPDEIIGVTGSLSDRGYLFANKIIRPDVPYRSSSSQASLALPFKSVSGEEGEETGETQKPVYAVFISDMHVGSKTFLEESWDSFVQW
;
A
#
# COMPACT_ATOMS: atom_id res chain seq x y z
N MET A 1 31.10 31.50 -47.35
CA MET A 1 31.21 30.14 -47.91
C MET A 1 31.54 29.19 -46.78
N ASN A 2 30.61 28.26 -46.54
CA ASN A 2 30.64 27.04 -45.71
C ASN A 2 31.07 27.12 -44.25
N VAL A 3 30.11 27.57 -43.45
CA VAL A 3 29.88 27.16 -42.07
C VAL A 3 29.10 25.85 -42.11
N GLN A 4 29.75 24.69 -42.00
CA GLN A 4 29.11 23.38 -41.74
C GLN A 4 30.20 22.30 -41.63
N ASN A 5 30.65 22.02 -40.39
CA ASN A 5 31.11 20.71 -39.88
C ASN A 5 31.93 20.86 -38.58
N LEU A 6 31.29 21.34 -37.52
CA LEU A 6 31.61 20.89 -36.16
C LEU A 6 30.65 19.71 -35.90
N GLY A 7 31.07 18.54 -36.40
CA GLY A 7 30.20 17.42 -36.77
C GLY A 7 30.04 16.38 -35.67
N GLU A 8 28.79 16.17 -35.25
CA GLU A 8 28.20 15.04 -34.47
C GLU A 8 28.88 14.56 -33.17
N GLY A 9 30.18 14.33 -33.12
CA GLY A 9 30.88 13.76 -31.96
C GLY A 9 30.86 14.67 -30.73
N GLU A 10 31.05 15.98 -30.94
CA GLU A 10 31.03 16.97 -29.86
C GLU A 10 29.61 17.21 -29.34
N ARG A 11 28.61 17.16 -30.23
CA ARG A 11 27.18 17.21 -29.86
C ARG A 11 26.75 16.00 -29.05
N LYS A 12 27.16 14.79 -29.46
CA LYS A 12 26.90 13.56 -28.70
C LYS A 12 27.53 13.62 -27.31
N ARG A 13 28.78 14.09 -27.21
CA ARG A 13 29.48 14.22 -25.92
C ARG A 13 28.80 15.24 -25.00
N LYS A 14 28.38 16.39 -25.52
CA LYS A 14 27.61 17.39 -24.76
C LYS A 14 26.23 16.89 -24.34
N GLY A 15 25.51 16.21 -25.23
CA GLY A 15 24.22 15.61 -24.90
C GLY A 15 24.32 14.58 -23.77
N ILE A 16 25.37 13.76 -23.77
CA ILE A 16 25.65 12.81 -22.68
C ILE A 16 25.92 13.53 -21.36
N GLU A 17 26.63 14.66 -21.39
CA GLU A 17 26.90 15.46 -20.19
C GLU A 17 25.62 16.06 -19.60
N ILE A 18 24.75 16.62 -20.43
CA ILE A 18 23.43 17.16 -20.01
C ILE A 18 22.58 16.04 -19.39
N VAL A 19 22.50 14.89 -20.06
CA VAL A 19 21.76 13.71 -19.56
C VAL A 19 22.27 13.28 -18.19
N LYS A 20 23.60 13.22 -18.01
CA LYS A 20 24.20 12.80 -16.75
C LYS A 20 23.83 13.76 -15.62
N ARG A 21 23.86 15.08 -15.87
CA ARG A 21 23.53 16.08 -14.85
C ARG A 21 22.07 16.04 -14.43
N PHE A 22 21.14 15.85 -15.38
CA PHE A 22 19.73 15.65 -15.03
C PHE A 22 19.51 14.32 -14.30
N ALA A 23 20.20 13.26 -14.68
CA ALA A 23 20.12 11.96 -14.00
C ALA A 23 20.65 12.05 -12.55
N ASP A 24 21.73 12.80 -12.30
CA ASP A 24 22.26 13.06 -10.95
C ASP A 24 21.24 13.81 -10.06
N LEU A 25 20.33 14.58 -10.67
CA LEU A 25 19.22 15.27 -10.01
C LEU A 25 17.91 14.48 -10.01
N GLY A 26 17.91 13.24 -10.54
CA GLY A 26 16.73 12.37 -10.55
C GLY A 26 15.76 12.59 -11.71
N PHE A 27 16.13 13.35 -12.74
CA PHE A 27 15.31 13.62 -13.92
C PHE A 27 15.76 12.80 -15.14
N GLN A 28 14.81 12.43 -15.98
CA GLN A 28 15.03 11.97 -17.35
C GLN A 28 14.76 13.12 -18.32
N ALA A 29 15.41 13.15 -19.49
CA ALA A 29 15.18 14.20 -20.49
C ALA A 29 14.93 13.59 -21.86
N GLN A 30 13.93 14.12 -22.58
CA GLN A 30 13.69 13.74 -23.97
C GLN A 30 14.86 14.18 -24.87
N PRO A 31 15.20 13.41 -25.92
CA PRO A 31 16.23 13.78 -26.89
C PRO A 31 16.07 15.20 -27.43
N GLU A 32 14.84 15.58 -27.75
CA GLU A 32 14.48 16.90 -28.29
C GLU A 32 14.70 18.02 -27.26
N ALA A 33 14.49 17.74 -25.97
CA ALA A 33 14.75 18.68 -24.88
C ALA A 33 16.25 18.92 -24.68
N ILE A 34 17.07 17.86 -24.83
CA ILE A 34 18.53 17.93 -24.74
C ILE A 34 19.10 18.74 -25.91
N ASP A 35 18.55 18.57 -27.11
CA ASP A 35 18.95 19.34 -28.29
C ASP A 35 18.63 20.84 -28.12
N LEU A 36 17.47 21.17 -27.57
CA LEU A 36 17.08 22.56 -27.25
C LEU A 36 17.99 23.19 -26.20
N LEU A 37 18.33 22.46 -25.14
CA LEU A 37 19.25 22.93 -24.11
C LEU A 37 20.68 23.10 -24.63
N SER A 38 21.13 22.18 -25.49
CA SER A 38 22.44 22.27 -26.15
C SER A 38 22.51 23.51 -27.04
N GLY A 39 21.43 23.88 -27.71
CA GLY A 39 21.32 25.13 -28.46
C GLY A 39 21.36 26.36 -27.55
N TYR A 40 20.60 26.34 -26.46
CA TYR A 40 20.48 27.45 -25.52
C TYR A 40 21.77 27.72 -24.71
N GLU A 41 22.53 26.69 -24.34
CA GLU A 41 23.84 26.83 -23.68
C GLU A 41 24.80 27.66 -24.54
N ASN A 42 24.84 27.42 -25.86
CA ASN A 42 25.73 28.16 -26.76
C ASN A 42 25.33 29.64 -26.90
N GLU A 43 24.07 29.98 -26.63
CA GLU A 43 23.55 31.36 -26.65
C GLU A 43 23.67 32.07 -25.29
N CYS A 44 23.82 31.31 -24.19
CA CYS A 44 23.80 31.84 -22.82
C CYS A 44 25.19 32.13 -22.25
N ARG A 45 25.27 33.16 -21.39
CA ARG A 45 26.49 33.47 -20.61
C ARG A 45 26.65 32.61 -19.34
N PHE A 46 25.73 31.69 -19.08
CA PHE A 46 25.73 30.85 -17.87
C PHE A 46 26.26 29.45 -18.20
N GLY A 47 27.06 28.88 -17.30
CA GLY A 47 27.55 27.50 -17.45
C GLY A 47 26.42 26.48 -17.29
N LEU A 48 26.63 25.31 -17.90
CA LEU A 48 25.69 24.18 -17.94
C LEU A 48 25.08 23.85 -16.57
N ASP A 49 25.88 23.86 -15.51
CA ASP A 49 25.43 23.57 -14.14
C ASP A 49 24.33 24.53 -13.66
N LYS A 50 24.47 25.84 -13.96
CA LYS A 50 23.46 26.84 -13.60
C LYS A 50 22.19 26.70 -14.43
N ILE A 51 22.31 26.28 -15.69
CA ILE A 51 21.15 26.07 -16.56
C ILE A 51 20.37 24.86 -16.04
N VAL A 52 21.05 23.76 -15.74
CA VAL A 52 20.43 22.55 -15.19
C VAL A 52 19.73 22.84 -13.86
N GLU A 53 20.39 23.56 -12.94
CA GLU A 53 19.81 23.95 -11.64
C GLU A 53 18.59 24.86 -11.79
N ASN A 54 18.65 25.85 -12.70
CA ASN A 54 17.52 26.74 -12.94
C ASN A 54 16.34 26.00 -13.59
N VAL A 55 16.63 25.08 -14.51
CA VAL A 55 15.60 24.22 -15.11
C VAL A 55 14.98 23.35 -14.02
N SER A 56 15.78 22.63 -13.21
CA SER A 56 15.24 21.76 -12.15
C SER A 56 14.42 22.53 -11.12
N ASN A 57 14.81 23.76 -10.78
CA ASN A 57 14.07 24.61 -9.83
C ASN A 57 12.80 25.22 -10.43
N SER A 58 12.70 25.29 -11.77
CA SER A 58 11.50 25.76 -12.47
C SER A 58 10.45 24.68 -12.71
N LEU A 59 10.82 23.41 -12.51
CA LEU A 59 9.94 22.26 -12.71
C LEU A 59 9.17 21.92 -11.43
N ASP A 60 7.98 21.37 -11.60
CA ASP A 60 7.18 20.88 -10.48
C ASP A 60 7.83 19.65 -9.83
N THR A 61 7.61 19.47 -8.52
CA THR A 61 8.24 18.42 -7.69
C THR A 61 7.85 17.01 -8.15
N ALA A 62 6.73 16.86 -8.87
CA ALA A 62 6.28 15.60 -9.45
C ALA A 62 6.86 15.29 -10.85
N THR A 63 7.66 16.20 -11.44
CA THR A 63 8.19 16.02 -12.80
C THR A 63 9.38 15.06 -12.78
N PHE A 64 9.24 13.91 -13.45
CA PHE A 64 10.34 12.95 -13.60
C PHE A 64 10.95 12.95 -15.01
N VAL A 65 10.20 13.38 -16.02
CA VAL A 65 10.65 13.46 -17.43
C VAL A 65 10.52 14.89 -17.93
N ILE A 66 11.64 15.45 -18.39
CA ILE A 66 11.77 16.78 -18.95
C ILE A 66 11.43 16.72 -20.44
N SER A 67 10.35 17.40 -20.81
CA SER A 67 9.87 17.53 -22.19
C SER A 67 10.45 18.74 -22.91
N SER A 68 10.41 18.71 -24.25
CA SER A 68 10.85 19.84 -25.07
C SER A 68 10.04 21.12 -24.81
N GLU A 69 8.76 20.97 -24.46
CA GLU A 69 7.83 22.07 -24.18
C GLU A 69 8.22 22.82 -22.91
N GLN A 70 8.59 22.09 -21.85
CA GLN A 70 9.04 22.66 -20.58
C GLN A 70 10.35 23.43 -20.74
N ILE A 71 11.28 22.90 -21.54
CA ILE A 71 12.52 23.61 -21.88
C ILE A 71 12.24 24.85 -22.72
N ALA A 72 11.34 24.76 -23.71
CA ALA A 72 10.96 25.91 -24.52
C ALA A 72 10.30 27.01 -23.68
N GLU A 73 9.46 26.65 -22.71
CA GLU A 73 8.86 27.57 -21.76
C GLU A 73 9.89 28.23 -20.84
N PHE A 74 10.82 27.44 -20.30
CA PHE A 74 11.95 27.95 -19.52
C PHE A 74 12.78 28.98 -20.30
N ILE A 75 13.12 28.69 -21.55
CA ILE A 75 13.88 29.59 -22.43
C ILE A 75 13.08 30.88 -22.72
N ARG A 76 11.76 30.76 -22.97
CA ARG A 76 10.88 31.92 -23.17
C ARG A 76 10.85 32.81 -21.92
N ASN A 77 10.65 32.22 -20.74
CA ASN A 77 10.59 32.95 -19.48
C ASN A 77 11.95 33.59 -19.13
N GLY A 78 13.06 32.92 -19.41
CA GLY A 78 14.42 33.45 -19.24
C GLY A 78 14.72 34.67 -20.12
N ARG A 79 14.18 34.71 -21.35
CA ARG A 79 14.32 35.87 -22.26
C ARG A 79 13.48 37.08 -21.82
N VAL A 80 12.33 36.85 -21.19
CA VAL A 80 11.49 37.93 -20.61
C VAL A 80 12.21 38.59 -19.42
N VAL A 81 12.84 37.80 -18.54
CA VAL A 81 13.57 38.32 -17.37
C VAL A 81 14.85 39.07 -17.75
N ALA A 82 15.49 38.73 -18.88
CA ALA A 82 16.66 39.45 -19.38
C ALA A 82 16.33 40.84 -19.96
N GLY A 83 15.09 41.06 -20.43
CA GLY A 83 14.63 42.32 -21.01
C GLY A 83 14.18 43.38 -19.99
N GLU A 84 13.84 42.98 -18.76
CA GLU A 84 13.21 43.87 -17.76
C GLU A 84 14.16 44.37 -16.65
N LYS A 85 15.48 44.10 -16.76
CA LYS A 85 16.46 44.62 -15.77
C LYS A 85 16.80 46.11 -15.92
N GLU A 86 16.27 46.80 -16.91
CA GLU A 86 16.47 48.25 -17.10
C GLU A 86 15.13 49.01 -17.20
N ARG A 87 14.36 49.07 -16.10
CA ARG A 87 13.75 50.34 -15.62
C ARG A 87 12.83 50.11 -14.43
N SER A 88 13.23 50.74 -13.33
CA SER A 88 12.36 51.47 -12.41
C SER A 88 11.34 50.66 -11.60
N THR A 89 11.78 50.34 -10.38
CA THR A 89 11.08 50.65 -9.12
C THR A 89 9.63 51.14 -9.22
N THR A 90 8.76 50.39 -8.54
CA THR A 90 7.58 50.78 -7.74
C THR A 90 6.35 49.99 -8.19
N LYS A 91 5.90 49.03 -7.37
CA LYS A 91 4.48 48.85 -6.98
C LYS A 91 4.26 47.68 -6.02
N THR A 92 3.66 48.04 -4.88
CA THR A 92 2.58 47.35 -4.16
C THR A 92 2.84 45.91 -3.69
N GLN A 93 3.20 45.78 -2.41
CA GLN A 93 3.14 44.51 -1.68
C GLN A 93 1.69 44.12 -1.43
N THR A 94 1.20 43.11 -2.14
CA THR A 94 0.10 42.26 -1.69
C THR A 94 0.69 41.28 -0.67
N PRO A 95 0.07 41.05 0.51
CA PRO A 95 0.64 40.15 1.50
C PRO A 95 0.77 38.73 0.91
N PRO A 96 1.91 38.05 1.11
CA PRO A 96 2.09 36.69 0.62
C PRO A 96 1.13 35.75 1.36
N LEU A 97 0.40 34.94 0.60
CA LEU A 97 -0.32 33.78 1.13
C LEU A 97 0.68 32.95 1.94
N PRO A 98 0.32 32.48 3.15
CA PRO A 98 1.24 31.70 3.97
C PRO A 98 1.69 30.47 3.18
N ALA A 99 3.00 30.33 3.02
CA ALA A 99 3.62 29.15 2.42
C ALA A 99 3.05 27.92 3.12
N ALA A 100 2.37 27.06 2.34
CA ALA A 100 1.83 25.82 2.85
C ALA A 100 2.95 25.06 3.55
N VAL A 101 2.79 24.82 4.86
CA VAL A 101 3.76 24.07 5.65
C VAL A 101 3.92 22.71 4.99
N ALA A 102 5.15 22.37 4.59
CA ALA A 102 5.43 21.06 4.00
C ALA A 102 4.87 19.97 4.92
N PRO A 103 4.16 18.97 4.37
CA PRO A 103 3.50 17.97 5.19
C PRO A 103 4.52 17.24 6.06
N ALA A 104 4.25 17.16 7.36
CA ALA A 104 5.06 16.39 8.29
C ALA A 104 4.77 14.90 8.09
N ILE A 105 5.82 14.11 7.84
CA ILE A 105 5.71 12.65 7.78
C ILE A 105 5.48 12.14 9.22
N ILE A 106 4.23 11.89 9.58
CA ILE A 106 3.84 11.36 10.90
C ILE A 106 4.34 9.92 11.09
N LYS A 107 4.36 9.15 10.00
CA LYS A 107 4.83 7.77 9.98
C LYS A 107 5.38 7.44 8.61
N SER A 108 6.68 7.20 8.55
CA SER A 108 7.35 6.70 7.36
C SER A 108 7.54 5.19 7.50
N PHE A 109 7.05 4.43 6.52
CA PHE A 109 7.53 3.06 6.30
C PHE A 109 8.72 3.12 5.35
N SER A 110 9.69 3.99 5.64
CA SER A 110 10.97 3.94 4.94
C SER A 110 11.60 2.60 5.28
N ASP A 111 11.88 1.84 4.22
CA ASP A 111 12.58 0.56 4.24
C ASP A 111 14.07 0.81 4.58
N SER A 112 14.31 1.43 5.74
CA SER A 112 15.65 1.79 6.23
C SER A 112 16.46 0.56 6.64
N SER A 113 15.90 -0.64 6.51
CA SER A 113 16.61 -1.89 6.55
C SER A 113 16.64 -2.55 5.16
N ARG A 114 17.44 -2.00 4.25
CA ARG A 114 18.15 -2.83 3.25
C ARG A 114 19.14 -3.77 3.97
N ARG A 115 18.62 -4.60 4.88
CA ARG A 115 19.30 -5.80 5.35
C ARG A 115 18.89 -6.90 4.38
N ASP A 116 19.86 -7.66 3.89
CA ASP A 116 19.54 -8.91 3.19
C ASP A 116 18.60 -9.71 4.09
N VAL A 117 17.39 -9.95 3.57
CA VAL A 117 16.36 -10.71 4.28
C VAL A 117 16.79 -12.17 4.25
N ASP A 118 17.12 -12.72 5.41
CA ASP A 118 17.45 -14.15 5.52
C ASP A 118 16.15 -14.96 5.68
N HIS A 119 16.18 -16.23 5.27
CA HIS A 119 15.04 -17.16 5.47
C HIS A 119 14.61 -17.24 6.96
N LYS A 120 15.54 -16.97 7.89
CA LYS A 120 15.30 -16.94 9.33
C LYS A 120 14.45 -15.76 9.79
N ASP A 121 14.39 -14.68 9.02
CA ASP A 121 13.61 -13.48 9.35
C ASP A 121 12.10 -13.68 9.12
N PHE A 122 11.71 -14.71 8.37
CA PHE A 122 10.30 -15.05 8.13
C PHE A 122 9.67 -15.83 9.28
N LEU A 123 10.44 -16.67 9.99
CA LEU A 123 9.91 -17.50 11.07
C LEU A 123 9.16 -16.67 12.14
N PRO A 124 9.70 -15.54 12.63
CA PRO A 124 8.96 -14.66 13.55
C PRO A 124 7.61 -14.17 13.00
N GLN A 125 7.49 -13.95 11.69
CA GLN A 125 6.24 -13.51 11.06
C GLN A 125 5.18 -14.61 11.08
N PHE A 126 5.57 -15.86 10.77
CA PHE A 126 4.66 -17.01 10.84
C PHE A 126 4.23 -17.30 12.28
N LEU A 127 5.16 -17.19 13.24
CA LEU A 127 4.85 -17.36 14.66
C LEU A 127 3.89 -16.28 15.17
N ASP A 128 4.15 -14.99 14.89
CA ASP A 128 3.25 -13.90 15.29
C ASP A 128 1.86 -14.05 14.65
N ARG A 129 1.79 -14.40 13.36
CA ARG A 129 0.53 -14.70 12.66
C ARG A 129 -0.23 -15.84 13.34
N TYR A 130 0.46 -16.96 13.62
CA TYR A 130 -0.13 -18.10 14.31
C TYR A 130 -0.62 -17.73 15.71
N GLU A 131 0.18 -17.05 16.52
CA GLU A 131 -0.17 -16.68 17.88
C GLU A 131 -1.40 -15.77 17.94
N ARG A 132 -1.46 -14.75 17.08
CA ARG A 132 -2.58 -13.81 17.04
C ARG A 132 -3.87 -14.47 16.59
N ILE A 133 -3.83 -15.20 15.47
CA ILE A 133 -5.04 -15.80 14.91
C ILE A 133 -5.50 -16.99 15.75
N SER A 134 -4.57 -17.83 16.22
CA SER A 134 -4.93 -18.96 17.07
C SER A 134 -5.57 -18.52 18.37
N ARG A 135 -5.19 -17.36 18.94
CA ARG A 135 -5.86 -16.78 20.12
C ARG A 135 -7.33 -16.47 19.86
N VAL A 136 -7.66 -15.90 18.70
CA VAL A 136 -9.05 -15.60 18.30
C VAL A 136 -9.86 -16.89 18.14
N ILE A 137 -9.27 -17.91 17.50
CA ILE A 137 -9.96 -19.18 17.24
C ILE A 137 -10.15 -19.99 18.53
N LYS A 138 -9.13 -20.05 19.41
CA LYS A 138 -9.16 -20.80 20.67
C LYS A 138 -10.27 -20.35 21.61
N GLN A 139 -10.67 -19.07 21.56
CA GLN A 139 -11.80 -18.55 22.33
C GLN A 139 -13.15 -19.20 21.95
N ARG A 140 -13.24 -19.84 20.78
CA ARG A 140 -14.47 -20.45 20.23
C ARG A 140 -14.45 -21.98 20.29
N LEU A 141 -13.35 -22.55 20.77
CA LEU A 141 -13.12 -23.98 20.80
C LEU A 141 -13.13 -24.49 22.23
N ASN A 142 -13.93 -25.52 22.46
CA ASN A 142 -13.83 -26.32 23.67
C ASN A 142 -12.75 -27.40 23.46
N ASN A 143 -12.05 -27.78 24.53
CA ASN A 143 -11.05 -28.86 24.52
C ASN A 143 -9.97 -28.70 23.44
N CYS A 144 -9.48 -27.47 23.23
CA CYS A 144 -8.38 -27.22 22.30
C CYS A 144 -7.05 -27.72 22.87
N GLY A 145 -6.46 -28.74 22.25
CA GLY A 145 -5.14 -29.28 22.60
C GLY A 145 -4.02 -28.82 21.66
N GLN A 146 -2.77 -28.95 22.10
CA GLN A 146 -1.62 -28.86 21.19
C GLN A 146 -1.49 -30.16 20.40
N ILE A 147 -1.01 -30.07 19.16
CA ILE A 147 -0.88 -31.20 18.24
C ILE A 147 -0.09 -32.35 18.88
N ARG A 148 1.04 -32.05 19.54
CA ARG A 148 1.89 -33.06 20.18
C ARG A 148 1.15 -33.95 21.17
N PHE A 149 0.24 -33.39 21.97
CA PHE A 149 -0.48 -34.16 22.99
C PHE A 149 -1.59 -35.01 22.39
N ILE A 150 -2.27 -34.48 21.38
CA ILE A 150 -3.31 -35.19 20.63
C ILE A 150 -2.72 -36.41 19.94
N ARG A 151 -1.62 -36.21 19.19
CA ARG A 151 -0.91 -37.29 18.48
C ARG A 151 -0.41 -38.40 19.41
N ASN A 152 0.07 -38.06 20.60
CA ASN A 152 0.61 -39.03 21.55
C ASN A 152 -0.47 -39.74 22.40
N GLY A 153 -1.76 -39.50 22.12
CA GLY A 153 -2.88 -40.09 22.87
C GLY A 153 -2.91 -39.69 24.34
N ARG A 154 -2.26 -38.58 24.70
CA ARG A 154 -2.28 -37.99 26.05
C ARG A 154 -3.26 -36.82 26.17
N GLY A 155 -3.92 -36.45 25.07
CA GLY A 155 -5.03 -35.49 25.09
C GLY A 155 -6.37 -36.15 25.43
N ASN A 156 -7.33 -35.35 25.90
CA ASN A 156 -8.75 -35.73 25.94
C ASN A 156 -9.15 -36.18 24.53
N GLY A 157 -9.66 -37.40 24.34
CA GLY A 157 -9.99 -37.91 22.99
C GLY A 157 -9.86 -39.43 22.80
N ARG A 158 -9.22 -40.15 23.73
CA ARG A 158 -9.12 -41.62 23.66
C ARG A 158 -10.45 -42.36 23.84
N ASN A 159 -11.49 -41.69 24.33
CA ASN A 159 -12.78 -42.29 24.67
C ASN A 159 -13.93 -41.86 23.74
N GLY A 160 -13.63 -41.52 22.47
CA GLY A 160 -14.64 -41.02 21.53
C GLY A 160 -15.07 -39.57 21.77
N GLU A 161 -14.36 -38.85 22.63
CA GLU A 161 -14.56 -37.42 22.84
C GLU A 161 -14.03 -36.62 21.64
N GLU A 162 -14.77 -35.59 21.24
CA GLU A 162 -14.30 -34.66 20.21
C GLU A 162 -13.10 -33.87 20.71
N VAL A 163 -12.09 -33.81 19.85
CA VAL A 163 -10.84 -33.08 20.06
C VAL A 163 -10.86 -31.83 19.20
N SER A 164 -10.43 -30.71 19.76
CA SER A 164 -10.19 -29.50 18.99
C SER A 164 -8.69 -29.22 18.87
N VAL A 165 -8.27 -28.73 17.72
CA VAL A 165 -6.87 -28.35 17.43
C VAL A 165 -6.85 -27.08 16.60
N VAL A 166 -5.80 -26.26 16.77
CA VAL A 166 -5.57 -25.06 15.96
C VAL A 166 -4.16 -25.09 15.40
N GLY A 167 -4.05 -24.91 14.10
CA GLY A 167 -2.77 -24.90 13.40
C GLY A 167 -2.85 -24.14 12.09
N MET A 168 -1.70 -23.96 11.47
CA MET A 168 -1.55 -23.40 10.14
C MET A 168 -1.58 -24.53 9.11
N VAL A 169 -2.22 -24.30 7.97
CA VAL A 169 -2.30 -25.28 6.88
C VAL A 169 -0.97 -25.32 6.14
N SER A 170 -0.27 -26.45 6.26
CA SER A 170 1.01 -26.69 5.58
C SER A 170 0.79 -27.23 4.15
N SER A 171 -0.17 -28.14 3.98
CA SER A 171 -0.51 -28.69 2.66
C SER A 171 -1.96 -29.14 2.55
N VAL A 172 -2.49 -29.11 1.33
CA VAL A 172 -3.85 -29.57 0.99
C VAL A 172 -3.76 -30.51 -0.20
N ASN A 173 -4.19 -31.76 -0.03
CA ASN A 173 -4.14 -32.80 -1.05
C ASN A 173 -5.49 -33.51 -1.17
N LYS A 174 -5.86 -33.96 -2.38
CA LYS A 174 -7.06 -34.79 -2.58
C LYS A 174 -6.72 -36.27 -2.45
N THR A 175 -7.53 -37.01 -1.70
CA THR A 175 -7.44 -38.47 -1.61
C THR A 175 -8.13 -39.13 -2.81
N ALA A 176 -7.82 -40.40 -3.08
CA ALA A 176 -8.45 -41.17 -4.17
C ALA A 176 -9.99 -41.27 -4.06
N ARG A 177 -10.56 -41.08 -2.86
CA ARG A 177 -12.00 -41.08 -2.61
C ARG A 177 -12.65 -39.69 -2.73
N GLY A 178 -11.87 -38.65 -3.03
CA GLY A 178 -12.34 -37.27 -3.17
C GLY A 178 -12.25 -36.42 -1.90
N ASN A 179 -12.05 -37.02 -0.72
CA ASN A 179 -11.86 -36.28 0.53
C ASN A 179 -10.55 -35.48 0.50
N LEU A 180 -10.50 -34.38 1.27
CA LEU A 180 -9.29 -33.60 1.43
C LEU A 180 -8.44 -34.15 2.56
N ARG A 181 -7.15 -34.31 2.31
CA ARG A 181 -6.10 -34.55 3.29
C ARG A 181 -5.37 -33.23 3.50
N VAL A 182 -5.51 -32.67 4.68
CA VAL A 182 -4.91 -31.41 5.08
C VAL A 182 -3.89 -31.67 6.18
N ASP A 183 -2.68 -31.19 5.98
CA ASP A 183 -1.65 -31.26 7.00
C ASP A 183 -1.62 -29.94 7.78
N LEU A 184 -1.89 -30.03 9.08
CA LEU A 184 -1.97 -28.90 9.98
C LEU A 184 -0.74 -28.85 10.89
N GLU A 185 -0.13 -27.68 11.06
CA GLU A 185 1.10 -27.48 11.83
C GLU A 185 0.91 -26.43 12.94
N ASP A 186 1.46 -26.71 14.11
CA ASP A 186 1.66 -25.77 15.21
C ASP A 186 3.11 -25.86 15.70
N PRO A 187 3.58 -24.97 16.59
CA PRO A 187 4.95 -25.05 17.13
C PRO A 187 5.28 -26.37 17.87
N SER A 188 4.28 -27.21 18.18
CA SER A 188 4.45 -28.51 18.84
C SER A 188 4.56 -29.67 17.86
N GLY A 189 4.14 -29.51 16.60
CA GLY A 189 4.28 -30.50 15.54
C GLY A 189 3.18 -30.44 14.48
N GLN A 190 3.05 -31.53 13.74
CA GLN A 190 2.13 -31.65 12.60
C GLN A 190 1.07 -32.74 12.84
N LEU A 191 -0.16 -32.48 12.40
CA LEU A 191 -1.30 -33.40 12.48
C LEU A 191 -2.02 -33.48 11.13
N MET A 192 -2.26 -34.69 10.67
CA MET A 192 -3.05 -34.93 9.46
C MET A 192 -4.54 -34.86 9.78
N ILE A 193 -5.26 -34.10 8.99
CA ILE A 193 -6.70 -33.89 9.07
C ILE A 193 -7.35 -34.40 7.78
N ILE A 194 -8.44 -35.16 7.91
CA ILE A 194 -9.28 -35.55 6.78
C ILE A 194 -10.56 -34.73 6.83
N LEU A 195 -10.83 -34.00 5.74
CA LEU A 195 -12.02 -33.18 5.56
C LEU A 195 -12.91 -33.72 4.45
N GLN A 196 -14.17 -33.28 4.46
CA GLN A 196 -15.12 -33.57 3.39
C GLN A 196 -14.72 -32.82 2.09
N PRO A 197 -15.12 -33.31 0.90
CA PRO A 197 -14.68 -32.76 -0.38
C PRO A 197 -15.14 -31.33 -0.70
N HIS A 198 -16.14 -30.82 0.02
CA HIS A 198 -16.77 -29.52 -0.24
C HIS A 198 -16.09 -28.35 0.48
N GLU A 199 -15.15 -28.62 1.38
CA GLU A 199 -14.44 -27.58 2.11
C GLU A 199 -13.40 -26.91 1.22
N GLU A 200 -13.37 -25.57 1.23
CA GLU A 200 -12.33 -24.81 0.57
C GLU A 200 -11.27 -24.41 1.59
N ILE A 201 -10.08 -25.02 1.45
CA ILE A 201 -8.94 -24.82 2.34
C ILE A 201 -7.75 -24.35 1.51
N VAL A 202 -7.06 -23.33 2.02
CA VAL A 202 -5.93 -22.68 1.36
C VAL A 202 -4.67 -22.89 2.21
N PRO A 203 -3.50 -23.17 1.61
CA PRO A 203 -2.24 -23.14 2.34
C PRO A 203 -2.01 -21.82 3.07
N ASP A 204 -1.25 -21.85 4.17
CA ASP A 204 -0.91 -20.72 5.05
C ASP A 204 -2.08 -20.09 5.83
N GLU A 205 -3.32 -20.57 5.67
CA GLU A 205 -4.42 -20.17 6.54
C GLU A 205 -4.29 -20.82 7.92
N ILE A 206 -4.82 -20.15 8.95
CA ILE A 206 -4.85 -20.69 10.31
C ILE A 206 -6.30 -21.03 10.66
N ILE A 207 -6.54 -22.31 10.91
CA ILE A 207 -7.87 -22.86 11.17
C ILE A 207 -7.89 -23.62 12.49
N GLY A 208 -9.05 -23.58 13.12
CA GLY A 208 -9.44 -24.50 14.17
C GLY A 208 -10.20 -25.67 13.57
N VAL A 209 -9.91 -26.88 14.02
CA VAL A 209 -10.61 -28.08 13.60
C VAL A 209 -11.08 -28.83 14.83
N THR A 210 -12.37 -29.17 14.86
CA THR A 210 -12.95 -30.08 15.85
C THR A 210 -13.33 -31.39 15.16
N GLY A 211 -12.99 -32.51 15.77
CA GLY A 211 -13.21 -33.80 15.14
C GLY A 211 -12.91 -35.00 16.03
N SER A 212 -12.99 -36.17 15.42
CA SER A 212 -12.70 -37.46 16.06
C SER A 212 -11.31 -37.96 15.70
N LEU A 213 -10.53 -38.35 16.70
CA LEU A 213 -9.18 -38.89 16.51
C LEU A 213 -9.27 -40.37 16.11
N SER A 214 -8.63 -40.72 15.00
CA SER A 214 -8.49 -42.12 14.58
C SER A 214 -7.35 -42.80 15.35
N ASP A 215 -7.49 -44.10 15.60
CA ASP A 215 -6.43 -44.97 16.15
C ASP A 215 -5.12 -44.93 15.34
N ARG A 216 -5.22 -44.54 14.06
CA ARG A 216 -4.08 -44.40 13.14
C ARG A 216 -3.37 -43.04 13.22
N GLY A 217 -3.79 -42.15 14.13
CA GLY A 217 -3.10 -40.89 14.43
C GLY A 217 -3.43 -39.71 13.52
N TYR A 218 -4.54 -39.77 12.77
CA TYR A 218 -5.08 -38.64 12.01
C TYR A 218 -6.47 -38.27 12.53
N LEU A 219 -6.89 -37.01 12.32
CA LEU A 219 -8.17 -36.49 12.79
C LEU A 219 -9.19 -36.47 11.64
N PHE A 220 -10.39 -37.00 11.86
CA PHE A 220 -11.53 -36.75 10.97
C PHE A 220 -12.25 -35.50 11.45
N ALA A 221 -12.29 -34.46 10.61
CA ALA A 221 -12.95 -33.21 10.98
C ALA A 221 -14.46 -33.33 10.91
N ASN A 222 -15.12 -32.87 11.97
CA ASN A 222 -16.57 -32.68 12.04
C ASN A 222 -16.93 -31.21 11.80
N LYS A 223 -16.07 -30.28 12.25
CA LYS A 223 -16.29 -28.84 12.18
C LYS A 223 -14.99 -28.08 11.96
N ILE A 224 -15.03 -27.08 11.08
CA ILE A 224 -13.93 -26.12 10.86
C ILE A 224 -14.33 -24.77 11.46
N ILE A 225 -13.41 -24.13 12.17
CA ILE A 225 -13.57 -22.82 12.79
C ILE A 225 -12.53 -21.89 12.18
N ARG A 226 -13.01 -20.81 11.55
CA ARG A 226 -12.18 -19.73 11.00
C ARG A 226 -12.17 -18.52 11.94
N PRO A 227 -11.18 -17.61 11.84
CA PRO A 227 -11.16 -16.37 12.59
C PRO A 227 -12.16 -15.37 12.02
N ASP A 228 -13.46 -15.66 12.17
CA ASP A 228 -14.56 -14.81 11.73
C ASP A 228 -14.80 -13.64 12.72
N VAL A 229 -15.64 -12.67 12.39
CA VAL A 229 -16.09 -11.63 13.33
C VAL A 229 -17.23 -12.18 14.17
N PRO A 230 -17.24 -11.98 15.51
CA PRO A 230 -18.38 -12.40 16.33
C PRO A 230 -19.66 -11.73 15.82
N TYR A 231 -20.69 -12.53 15.55
CA TYR A 231 -22.04 -11.97 15.38
C TYR A 231 -22.43 -11.29 16.69
N ARG A 232 -22.64 -9.98 16.63
CA ARG A 232 -23.18 -9.24 17.78
C ARG A 232 -24.61 -9.74 17.98
N SER A 233 -24.82 -10.55 19.02
CA SER A 233 -26.17 -10.87 19.48
C SER A 233 -26.88 -9.55 19.78
N SER A 234 -28.15 -9.44 19.41
CA SER A 234 -29.01 -8.29 19.72
C SER A 234 -29.07 -7.98 21.22
N SER A 235 -28.76 -8.95 22.09
CA SER A 235 -28.63 -8.78 23.55
C SER A 235 -27.34 -8.10 24.01
N SER A 236 -26.32 -8.03 23.15
CA SER A 236 -25.05 -7.32 23.37
C SER A 236 -25.00 -5.99 22.61
N GLN A 237 -26.16 -5.37 22.39
CA GLN A 237 -26.26 -3.93 22.24
C GLN A 237 -26.14 -3.25 23.61
N ALA A 238 -25.09 -3.58 24.36
CA ALA A 238 -24.51 -2.60 25.27
C ALA A 238 -23.83 -1.59 24.35
N SER A 239 -24.63 -0.61 23.92
CA SER A 239 -24.24 0.70 23.45
C SER A 239 -22.76 0.78 23.05
N LEU A 240 -22.43 0.31 21.83
CA LEU A 240 -21.58 1.18 21.04
C LEU A 240 -22.36 2.49 21.06
N ALA A 241 -21.87 3.48 21.81
CA ALA A 241 -22.33 4.83 21.69
C ALA A 241 -22.03 5.23 20.24
N LEU A 242 -22.92 4.82 19.33
CA LEU A 242 -23.10 5.49 18.07
C LEU A 242 -23.40 6.92 18.52
N PRO A 243 -22.58 7.92 18.14
CA PRO A 243 -22.82 9.30 18.53
C PRO A 243 -24.21 9.78 18.09
N PHE A 244 -24.79 9.10 17.11
CA PHE A 244 -26.09 9.37 16.52
C PHE A 244 -27.21 8.66 17.27
N LYS A 245 -27.69 9.29 18.33
CA LYS A 245 -29.07 9.09 18.78
C LYS A 245 -29.96 9.74 17.71
N SER A 246 -30.64 8.93 16.89
CA SER A 246 -31.69 9.44 16.00
C SER A 246 -32.75 10.11 16.87
N VAL A 247 -32.84 11.43 16.79
CA VAL A 247 -33.91 12.22 17.41
C VAL A 247 -35.19 11.90 16.65
N SER A 248 -35.95 10.93 17.16
CA SER A 248 -37.36 10.80 16.84
C SER A 248 -38.14 10.91 18.14
N GLY A 249 -38.63 12.12 18.41
CA GLY A 249 -39.66 12.42 19.40
C GLY A 249 -39.21 12.37 20.86
N GLU A 250 -38.98 13.53 21.45
CA GLU A 250 -39.78 14.03 22.59
C GLU A 250 -39.19 15.37 23.05
N GLU A 251 -40.09 16.33 23.20
CA GLU A 251 -39.81 17.72 23.57
C GLU A 251 -39.26 17.78 25.00
N GLY A 252 -38.01 18.20 25.12
CA GLY A 252 -37.32 18.43 26.39
C GLY A 252 -36.18 19.42 26.14
N GLU A 253 -36.34 20.61 26.70
CA GLU A 253 -35.52 21.81 26.53
C GLU A 253 -34.05 21.64 26.98
N GLU A 254 -33.19 22.47 26.36
CA GLU A 254 -31.87 22.95 26.84
C GLU A 254 -30.61 22.05 26.69
N THR A 255 -30.09 21.95 25.45
CA THR A 255 -28.75 22.44 25.04
C THR A 255 -28.55 22.10 23.55
N GLY A 256 -28.88 23.08 22.69
CA GLY A 256 -29.06 22.89 21.25
C GLY A 256 -27.77 22.76 20.43
N GLU A 257 -27.06 21.64 20.58
CA GLU A 257 -26.15 21.18 19.52
C GLU A 257 -26.93 20.21 18.61
N THR A 258 -27.61 20.75 17.59
CA THR A 258 -28.11 19.96 16.46
C THR A 258 -26.94 19.18 15.86
N GLN A 259 -26.89 17.87 16.12
CA GLN A 259 -25.87 17.01 15.52
C GLN A 259 -26.03 17.03 14.01
N LYS A 260 -25.06 17.66 13.33
CA LYS A 260 -25.03 17.71 11.87
C LYS A 260 -24.83 16.30 11.32
N PRO A 261 -25.54 15.90 10.26
CA PRO A 261 -25.30 14.62 9.61
C PRO A 261 -23.84 14.56 9.13
N VAL A 262 -23.16 13.46 9.45
CA VAL A 262 -21.79 13.19 9.00
C VAL A 262 -21.85 12.12 7.93
N TYR A 263 -21.21 12.38 6.80
CA TYR A 263 -21.13 11.46 5.67
C TYR A 263 -19.70 10.93 5.54
N ALA A 264 -19.60 9.69 5.08
CA ALA A 264 -18.33 9.08 4.66
C ALA A 264 -18.48 8.64 3.21
N VAL A 265 -17.49 9.02 2.39
CA VAL A 265 -17.43 8.69 0.97
C VAL A 265 -16.24 7.76 0.75
N PHE A 266 -16.48 6.61 0.13
CA PHE A 266 -15.46 5.60 -0.12
C PHE A 266 -15.13 5.55 -1.61
N ILE A 267 -13.89 5.89 -1.93
CA ILE A 267 -13.32 5.80 -3.27
C ILE A 267 -11.98 5.06 -3.19
N SER A 268 -11.65 4.29 -4.22
CA SER A 268 -10.36 3.59 -4.34
C SER A 268 -9.97 3.55 -5.81
N ASP A 269 -8.70 3.21 -6.08
CA ASP A 269 -8.20 2.90 -7.43
C ASP A 269 -8.53 3.98 -8.47
N MET A 270 -8.39 5.25 -8.08
CA MET A 270 -8.70 6.37 -8.97
C MET A 270 -7.83 6.37 -10.24
N HIS A 271 -6.59 5.88 -10.15
CA HIS A 271 -5.66 5.78 -11.28
C HIS A 271 -5.55 7.06 -12.15
N VAL A 272 -5.48 8.22 -11.50
CA VAL A 272 -5.32 9.53 -12.16
C VAL A 272 -4.06 9.53 -13.03
N GLY A 273 -4.20 10.02 -14.27
CA GLY A 273 -3.12 10.01 -15.27
C GLY A 273 -3.05 8.74 -16.12
N SER A 274 -3.90 7.72 -15.85
CA SER A 274 -4.09 6.61 -16.79
C SER A 274 -4.78 7.08 -18.07
N LYS A 275 -4.44 6.49 -19.22
CA LYS A 275 -5.18 6.69 -20.48
C LYS A 275 -6.63 6.20 -20.42
N THR A 276 -6.95 5.34 -19.45
CA THR A 276 -8.29 4.82 -19.20
C THR A 276 -9.00 5.53 -18.06
N PHE A 277 -8.42 6.62 -17.52
CA PHE A 277 -9.04 7.41 -16.47
C PHE A 277 -10.31 8.09 -16.99
N LEU A 278 -11.40 7.99 -16.23
CA LEU A 278 -12.70 8.56 -16.60
C LEU A 278 -12.82 9.98 -16.03
N GLU A 279 -12.09 10.92 -16.62
CA GLU A 279 -11.98 12.31 -16.15
C GLU A 279 -13.34 13.01 -16.03
N GLU A 280 -14.21 12.91 -17.04
CA GLU A 280 -15.54 13.52 -17.00
C GLU A 280 -16.42 12.97 -15.86
N SER A 281 -16.32 11.67 -15.56
CA SER A 281 -17.06 11.05 -14.45
C SER A 281 -16.49 11.47 -13.09
N TRP A 282 -15.18 11.62 -13.00
CA TRP A 282 -14.51 12.13 -11.81
C TRP A 282 -14.90 13.59 -11.53
N ASP A 283 -14.87 14.44 -12.54
CA ASP A 283 -15.26 15.85 -12.41
C ASP A 283 -16.73 16.01 -12.00
N SER A 284 -17.61 15.18 -12.57
CA SER A 284 -19.03 15.14 -12.17
C SER A 284 -19.20 14.71 -10.71
N PHE A 285 -18.40 13.76 -10.24
CA PHE A 285 -18.40 13.31 -8.85
C PHE A 285 -17.84 14.36 -7.88
N VAL A 286 -16.82 15.13 -8.28
CA VAL A 286 -16.26 16.24 -7.48
C VAL A 286 -17.25 17.41 -7.37
N GLN A 287 -18.07 17.61 -8.40
CA GLN A 287 -19.11 18.66 -8.42
C GLN A 287 -20.36 18.30 -7.61
N TRP A 288 -20.61 17.02 -7.40
CA TRP A 288 -21.75 16.51 -6.63
C TRP A 288 -21.63 16.86 -5.14
#